data_AF-A0A1E7LKJ2-F1
#
_entry.id   AF-A0A1E7LKJ2-F1
#
_cell.length_a   1.000
_cell.length_b   1.000
_cell.length_c   1.000
_cell.angle_alpha   90.00
_cell.angle_beta   90.00
_cell.angle_gamma   90.00
#
_symmetry.space_group_name_H-M   'P 1'
#
loop_
_entity.id
_entity.type
_entity.pdbx_description
1 polymer ?
#
loop_
_entity_poly.entity_id
_entity_poly.type
_entity_poly.pdbx_seq_one_letter_code
_entity_poly.pdbx_strand_id
1 'polypeptide(L)'
;MLSFTGLVDGREHIALVFGERQRDIPLVRVHSECLTGDVFGSGRCDCGPQLREALDLLAHHGGILLYLRQEGRGIGLYNKLDAYLLQDGGLDTFEANRKLNFADDLRDYRPAAQMLAALSVDAIQLLTNNPDKARQLTDSGVEVRSTRSTGAFVRSTNRGYLLAKREVAGHRIELPDPERT
;
A
#
# COMPACT_ATOMS: atom_id res chain seq x y z
N MET A 1 6.38 0.39 -18.62
CA MET A 1 7.03 0.33 -17.29
C MET A 1 8.15 1.36 -17.27
N LEU A 2 8.37 2.03 -16.14
CA LEU A 2 9.40 3.05 -15.95
C LEU A 2 10.09 2.80 -14.61
N SER A 3 11.42 2.94 -14.56
CA SER A 3 12.19 2.92 -13.32
C SER A 3 12.50 4.34 -12.87
N PHE A 4 12.52 4.57 -11.56
CA PHE A 4 12.88 5.83 -10.94
C PHE A 4 14.01 5.59 -9.94
N THR A 5 15.01 6.47 -10.00
CA THR A 5 16.15 6.54 -9.08
C THR A 5 16.40 8.01 -8.74
N GLY A 6 17.29 8.28 -7.78
CA GLY A 6 17.57 9.66 -7.34
C GLY A 6 16.40 10.33 -6.60
N LEU A 7 15.45 9.54 -6.11
CA LEU A 7 14.36 10.02 -5.26
C LEU A 7 14.87 10.31 -3.84
N VAL A 8 14.06 11.02 -3.07
CA VAL A 8 14.43 11.49 -1.71
C VAL A 8 14.80 10.37 -0.74
N ASP A 9 14.30 9.16 -0.96
CA ASP A 9 14.61 8.00 -0.12
C ASP A 9 15.87 7.23 -0.57
N GLY A 10 16.50 7.66 -1.68
CA GLY A 10 17.69 7.02 -2.26
C GLY A 10 17.44 5.62 -2.83
N ARG A 11 16.17 5.18 -2.97
CA ARG A 11 15.81 3.85 -3.46
C ARG A 11 15.44 3.88 -4.93
N GLU A 12 15.32 2.68 -5.49
CA GLU A 12 14.76 2.46 -6.82
C GLU A 12 13.27 2.14 -6.71
N HIS A 13 12.44 2.71 -7.57
CA HIS A 13 11.01 2.43 -7.63
C HIS A 13 10.55 2.20 -9.07
N ILE A 14 9.36 1.63 -9.24
CA ILE A 14 8.82 1.30 -10.55
C ILE A 14 7.45 1.93 -10.73
N ALA A 15 7.17 2.47 -11.91
CA ALA A 15 5.82 2.80 -12.35
C ALA A 15 5.37 1.91 -13.50
N LEU A 16 4.12 1.46 -13.44
CA LEU A 16 3.40 0.87 -14.56
C LEU A 16 2.35 1.87 -15.02
N VAL A 17 2.41 2.23 -16.30
CA VAL A 17 1.47 3.17 -16.92
C VAL A 17 0.62 2.37 -17.89
N PHE A 18 -0.70 2.46 -17.73
CA PHE A 18 -1.70 1.74 -18.51
C PHE A 18 -2.52 2.74 -19.34
N GLY A 19 -2.73 2.43 -20.61
CA GLY A 19 -3.40 3.33 -21.55
C GLY A 19 -2.60 4.59 -21.87
N GLU A 20 -3.29 5.58 -22.44
CA GLU A 20 -2.68 6.87 -22.79
C GLU A 20 -2.51 7.77 -21.56
N ARG A 21 -1.38 8.47 -21.50
CA ARG A 21 -1.01 9.36 -20.38
C ARG A 21 -1.91 10.59 -20.25
N GLN A 22 -2.71 10.92 -21.27
CA GLN A 22 -3.38 12.21 -21.44
C GLN A 22 -4.73 12.35 -20.73
N ARG A 23 -5.06 11.50 -19.75
CA ARG A 23 -6.22 11.81 -18.89
C ARG A 23 -5.85 12.94 -17.96
N ASP A 24 -6.67 13.98 -17.91
CA ASP A 24 -6.48 15.15 -17.03
C ASP A 24 -6.31 14.74 -15.56
N ILE A 25 -6.98 13.66 -15.13
CA ILE A 25 -6.91 13.12 -13.75
C ILE A 25 -6.82 11.59 -13.82
N PRO A 26 -5.63 10.98 -13.85
CA PRO A 26 -5.48 9.54 -13.89
C PRO A 26 -5.88 8.87 -12.57
N LEU A 27 -6.38 7.64 -12.67
CA LEU A 27 -6.48 6.73 -11.53
C LEU A 27 -5.08 6.24 -11.15
N VAL A 28 -4.70 6.41 -9.89
CA VAL A 28 -3.37 6.08 -9.39
C VAL A 28 -3.45 5.12 -8.21
N ARG A 29 -2.70 4.02 -8.28
CA ARG A 29 -2.43 3.12 -7.14
C ARG A 29 -1.00 3.32 -6.66
N VAL A 30 -0.86 3.78 -5.41
CA VAL A 30 0.45 3.77 -4.73
C VAL A 30 0.55 2.50 -3.88
N HIS A 31 1.28 1.51 -4.38
CA HIS A 31 1.49 0.23 -3.73
C HIS A 31 2.84 0.21 -3.00
N SER A 32 2.81 -0.17 -1.72
CA SER A 32 4.04 -0.41 -0.96
C SER A 32 4.38 -1.89 -1.08
N GLU A 33 5.59 -2.19 -1.50
CA GLU A 33 6.11 -3.54 -1.69
C GLU A 33 5.76 -4.46 -0.51
N CYS A 34 5.26 -5.64 -0.83
CA CYS A 34 5.01 -6.71 0.11
C CYS A 34 5.36 -8.04 -0.55
N LEU A 35 6.64 -8.40 -0.59
CA LEU A 35 7.15 -9.58 -1.29
C LEU A 35 6.34 -10.85 -0.96
N THR A 36 6.08 -11.08 0.32
CA THR A 36 5.32 -12.23 0.80
C THR A 36 3.90 -12.29 0.23
N GLY A 37 3.22 -11.14 0.10
CA GLY A 37 1.86 -11.08 -0.42
C GLY A 37 1.82 -11.02 -1.95
N ASP A 38 2.67 -10.18 -2.53
CA ASP A 38 2.70 -9.84 -3.94
C ASP A 38 3.24 -10.98 -4.81
N VAL A 39 4.29 -11.66 -4.35
CA VAL A 39 4.97 -12.72 -5.12
C VAL A 39 4.62 -14.10 -4.59
N PHE A 40 4.68 -14.32 -3.27
CA PHE A 40 4.46 -15.65 -2.67
C PHE A 40 3.00 -15.94 -2.29
N GLY A 41 2.08 -15.00 -2.52
CA GLY A 41 0.66 -15.22 -2.30
C GLY A 41 0.26 -15.44 -0.84
N SER A 42 1.04 -14.91 0.12
CA SER A 42 0.78 -15.06 1.56
C SER A 42 -0.62 -14.63 1.95
N GLY A 43 -1.33 -15.52 2.65
CA GLY A 43 -2.65 -15.26 3.24
C GLY A 43 -2.62 -14.47 4.54
N ARG A 44 -1.44 -14.04 5.04
CA ARG A 44 -1.30 -13.26 6.29
C ARG A 44 -1.63 -11.78 6.12
N CYS A 45 -1.71 -11.31 4.87
CA CYS A 45 -2.10 -9.94 4.53
C CYS A 45 -3.03 -9.94 3.32
N ASP A 46 -3.49 -8.76 2.91
CA ASP A 46 -4.31 -8.56 1.72
C ASP A 46 -3.57 -7.85 0.57
N CYS A 47 -2.25 -7.63 0.70
CA CYS A 47 -1.47 -6.85 -0.26
C CYS A 47 -1.49 -7.45 -1.68
N GLY A 48 -1.28 -8.76 -1.81
CA GLY A 48 -1.28 -9.44 -3.11
C GLY A 48 -2.63 -9.40 -3.83
N PRO A 49 -3.75 -9.73 -3.16
CA PRO A 49 -5.09 -9.50 -3.72
C PRO A 49 -5.36 -8.03 -4.11
N GLN A 50 -4.98 -7.05 -3.28
CA GLN A 50 -5.13 -5.63 -3.62
C GLN A 50 -4.27 -5.20 -4.81
N LEU A 51 -3.05 -5.75 -4.95
CA LEU A 51 -2.19 -5.50 -6.10
C LEU A 51 -2.84 -6.01 -7.38
N ARG A 52 -3.38 -7.24 -7.36
CA ARG A 52 -4.09 -7.84 -8.50
C ARG A 52 -5.32 -7.03 -8.89
N GLU A 53 -6.18 -6.69 -7.93
CA GLU A 53 -7.35 -5.84 -8.18
C GLU A 53 -6.94 -4.51 -8.83
N ALA A 54 -5.89 -3.86 -8.32
CA ALA A 54 -5.42 -2.60 -8.89
C ALA A 54 -4.88 -2.79 -10.31
N LEU A 55 -4.09 -3.83 -10.57
CA LEU A 55 -3.58 -4.14 -11.91
C LEU A 55 -4.72 -4.41 -12.90
N ASP A 56 -5.71 -5.20 -12.51
CA ASP A 56 -6.88 -5.50 -13.33
C ASP A 56 -7.66 -4.21 -13.63
N LEU A 57 -7.95 -3.41 -12.61
CA LEU A 57 -8.68 -2.15 -12.79
C LEU A 57 -7.93 -1.18 -13.72
N LEU A 58 -6.62 -1.04 -13.55
CA LEU A 58 -5.79 -0.15 -14.37
C LEU A 58 -5.62 -0.68 -15.80
N ALA A 59 -5.56 -1.99 -16.00
CA ALA A 59 -5.52 -2.59 -17.34
C ALA A 59 -6.80 -2.29 -18.14
N HIS A 60 -7.97 -2.26 -17.48
CA HIS A 60 -9.25 -1.98 -18.13
C HIS A 60 -9.54 -0.49 -18.31
N HIS A 61 -9.19 0.35 -17.33
CA HIS A 61 -9.57 1.78 -17.33
C HIS A 61 -8.43 2.74 -17.69
N GLY A 62 -7.19 2.25 -17.77
CA GLY A 62 -5.99 3.07 -17.80
C GLY A 62 -5.64 3.66 -16.43
N GLY A 63 -4.43 4.23 -16.32
CA GLY A 63 -3.94 4.88 -15.10
C GLY A 63 -2.51 4.45 -14.75
N ILE A 64 -2.13 4.65 -13.49
CA ILE A 64 -0.74 4.48 -13.05
C ILE A 64 -0.68 3.64 -11.77
N LEU A 65 0.19 2.63 -11.77
CA LEU A 65 0.61 1.94 -10.54
C LEU A 65 2.03 2.38 -10.18
N LEU A 66 2.21 2.96 -9.00
CA LEU A 66 3.51 3.23 -8.41
C LEU A 66 3.83 2.11 -7.42
N TYR A 67 4.89 1.35 -7.70
CA TYR A 67 5.39 0.29 -6.84
C TYR A 67 6.60 0.82 -6.06
N LEU A 68 6.35 1.22 -4.81
CA LEU A 68 7.36 1.75 -3.91
C LEU A 68 8.06 0.59 -3.19
N ARG A 69 9.38 0.51 -3.33
CA ARG A 69 10.24 -0.50 -2.69
C ARG A 69 10.51 -0.17 -1.22
N GLN A 70 9.43 -0.09 -0.46
CA GLN A 70 9.39 0.24 0.98
C GLN A 70 8.73 -0.89 1.79
N GLU A 71 9.28 -2.09 1.66
CA GLU A 71 8.84 -3.30 2.37
C GLU A 71 8.69 -3.10 3.88
N GLY A 72 7.72 -3.80 4.48
CA GLY A 72 7.54 -3.85 5.93
C GLY A 72 7.14 -2.52 6.56
N ARG A 73 6.49 -1.61 5.82
CA ARG A 73 6.25 -0.22 6.27
C ARG A 73 7.56 0.55 6.53
N GLY A 74 8.59 0.26 5.74
CA GLY A 74 9.90 0.91 5.83
C GLY A 74 10.94 0.15 6.66
N ILE A 75 10.53 -0.84 7.46
CA ILE A 75 11.45 -1.63 8.30
C ILE A 75 12.20 -2.73 7.51
N GLY A 76 11.74 -3.05 6.29
CA GLY A 76 12.35 -4.08 5.44
C GLY A 76 11.84 -5.51 5.71
N LEU A 77 12.23 -6.43 4.81
CA LEU A 77 11.70 -7.80 4.76
C LEU A 77 12.07 -8.64 5.97
N TYR A 78 13.35 -8.64 6.38
CA TYR A 78 13.85 -9.50 7.46
C TYR A 78 13.17 -9.16 8.79
N ASN A 79 13.08 -7.88 9.12
CA ASN A 79 12.38 -7.40 10.31
C ASN A 79 10.88 -7.76 10.31
N LYS A 80 10.25 -7.79 9.14
CA LYS A 80 8.87 -8.27 8.98
C LYS A 80 8.75 -9.78 9.21
N LEU A 81 9.74 -10.57 8.77
CA LEU A 81 9.78 -12.01 9.04
C LEU A 81 10.05 -12.29 10.53
N ASP A 82 10.91 -11.53 11.18
CA ASP A 82 11.13 -11.63 12.63
C ASP A 82 9.87 -11.27 13.42
N ALA A 83 9.12 -10.26 12.98
CA ALA A 83 7.81 -9.94 13.56
C ALA A 83 6.83 -11.10 13.41
N TYR A 84 6.86 -11.82 12.28
CA TYR A 84 6.06 -13.02 12.07
C TYR A 84 6.45 -14.17 13.00
N LEU A 85 7.74 -14.39 13.24
CA LEU A 85 8.20 -15.42 14.18
C LEU A 85 7.75 -15.11 15.61
N LEU A 86 7.79 -13.84 16.02
CA LEU A 86 7.31 -13.42 17.33
C LEU A 86 5.79 -13.60 17.47
N GLN A 87 5.02 -13.28 16.43
CA GLN A 87 3.57 -13.48 16.41
C GLN A 87 3.19 -14.97 16.43
N ASP A 88 3.89 -15.80 15.65
CA ASP A 88 3.69 -17.26 15.62
C ASP A 88 4.05 -17.90 16.98
N GLY A 89 4.95 -17.26 17.75
CA GLY A 89 5.30 -17.62 19.12
C GLY A 89 4.29 -17.15 20.19
N GLY A 90 3.17 -16.54 19.80
CA GLY A 90 2.08 -16.16 20.69
C GLY A 90 2.14 -14.73 21.25
N LEU A 91 3.08 -13.89 20.80
CA LEU A 91 3.08 -12.47 21.17
C LEU A 91 2.04 -11.69 20.37
N ASP A 92 1.40 -10.73 21.03
CA ASP A 92 0.51 -9.80 20.33
C ASP A 92 1.31 -8.95 19.31
N THR A 93 0.66 -8.45 18.25
CA THR A 93 1.30 -7.67 17.18
C THR A 93 2.00 -6.40 17.67
N PHE A 94 1.46 -5.71 18.67
CA PHE A 94 2.07 -4.58 19.35
C PHE A 94 3.24 -5.00 20.24
N GLU A 95 3.16 -6.13 20.95
CA GLU A 95 4.30 -6.67 21.71
C GLU A 95 5.46 -7.06 20.80
N ALA A 96 5.17 -7.67 19.65
CA ALA A 96 6.16 -7.99 18.63
C ALA A 96 6.81 -6.71 18.06
N ASN A 97 6.02 -5.70 17.70
CA ASN A 97 6.55 -4.42 17.21
C ASN A 97 7.37 -3.66 18.27
N ARG A 98 6.93 -3.66 19.53
CA ARG A 98 7.68 -3.08 20.66
C ARG A 98 9.00 -3.80 20.91
N LYS A 99 9.02 -5.14 20.86
CA LYS A 99 10.26 -5.93 20.98
C LYS A 99 11.26 -5.64 19.87
N LEU A 100 10.76 -5.24 18.70
CA LEU A 100 11.58 -4.94 17.54
C LEU A 100 11.93 -3.44 17.41
N ASN A 101 11.52 -2.58 18.36
CA ASN A 101 11.86 -1.16 18.43
C ASN A 101 11.48 -0.32 17.18
N PHE A 102 10.45 -0.73 16.42
CA PHE A 102 10.00 0.01 15.24
C PHE A 102 8.88 1.00 15.56
N ALA A 103 8.90 2.19 14.94
CA ALA A 103 7.74 3.07 14.93
C ALA A 103 6.60 2.42 14.10
N ASP A 104 5.34 2.71 14.47
CA ASP A 104 4.18 1.98 13.93
C ASP A 104 3.99 2.07 12.40
N ASP A 105 4.52 3.13 11.78
CA ASP A 105 4.57 3.33 10.33
C ASP A 105 5.69 4.32 9.94
N LEU A 106 6.72 3.86 9.22
CA LEU A 106 7.85 4.67 8.75
C LEU A 106 7.77 4.97 7.26
N ARG A 107 6.61 4.75 6.63
CA ARG A 107 6.46 4.98 5.19
C ARG A 107 6.53 6.46 4.86
N ASP A 108 7.21 6.74 3.76
CA ASP A 108 7.35 8.06 3.18
C ASP A 108 6.75 8.02 1.77
N TYR A 109 5.76 8.89 1.51
CA TYR A 109 5.13 8.97 0.18
C TYR A 109 5.67 10.12 -0.67
N ARG A 110 6.68 10.87 -0.20
CA ARG A 110 7.40 11.86 -1.03
C ARG A 110 8.00 11.25 -2.31
N PRO A 111 8.56 10.02 -2.30
CA PRO A 111 8.99 9.36 -3.53
C PRO A 111 7.85 9.19 -4.55
N ALA A 112 6.64 8.86 -4.11
CA ALA A 112 5.48 8.77 -5.01
C ALA A 112 5.10 10.13 -5.61
N ALA A 113 5.16 11.21 -4.83
CA ALA A 113 4.94 12.56 -5.34
C ALA A 113 5.99 12.97 -6.38
N GLN A 114 7.28 12.66 -6.14
CA GLN A 114 8.36 12.90 -7.10
C GLN A 114 8.18 12.10 -8.40
N MET A 115 7.75 10.83 -8.29
CA MET A 115 7.44 10.01 -9.45
C MET A 115 6.28 10.60 -10.27
N LEU A 116 5.21 11.07 -9.62
CA LEU A 116 4.07 11.71 -10.31
C LEU A 116 4.47 13.02 -10.99
N ALA A 117 5.26 13.86 -10.32
CA ALA A 117 5.77 15.10 -10.90
C ALA A 117 6.64 14.83 -12.15
N ALA A 118 7.51 13.82 -12.10
CA ALA A 118 8.32 13.40 -13.24
C ALA A 118 7.50 12.79 -14.40
N LEU A 119 6.26 12.39 -14.13
CA LEU A 119 5.28 11.97 -15.14
C LEU A 119 4.37 13.12 -15.61
N SER A 120 4.58 14.34 -15.10
CA SER A 120 3.72 15.52 -15.32
C SER A 120 2.27 15.26 -14.89
N VAL A 121 2.09 14.61 -13.74
CA VAL A 121 0.79 14.34 -13.13
C VAL A 121 0.67 15.09 -11.82
N ASP A 122 -0.12 16.17 -11.82
CA ASP A 122 -0.29 17.04 -10.66
C ASP A 122 -1.57 16.70 -9.85
N ALA A 123 -2.57 16.10 -10.51
CA ALA A 123 -3.84 15.72 -9.91
C ALA A 123 -4.17 14.25 -10.15
N ILE A 124 -4.74 13.56 -9.15
CA ILE A 124 -5.03 12.12 -9.22
C ILE A 124 -6.39 11.75 -8.61
N GLN A 125 -6.96 10.66 -9.10
CA GLN A 125 -7.90 9.85 -8.33
C GLN A 125 -7.11 8.72 -7.65
N LEU A 126 -7.10 8.67 -6.33
CA LEU A 126 -6.25 7.74 -5.56
C LEU A 126 -7.00 6.46 -5.19
N LEU A 127 -6.47 5.30 -5.59
CA LEU A 127 -6.96 3.98 -5.22
C LEU A 127 -6.35 3.52 -3.88
N THR A 128 -7.03 3.78 -2.76
CA THR A 128 -6.53 3.50 -1.40
C THR A 128 -7.64 3.29 -0.36
N ASN A 129 -7.38 2.40 0.60
CA ASN A 129 -8.16 2.26 1.85
C ASN A 129 -7.51 3.01 3.03
N ASN A 130 -6.27 3.50 2.84
CA ASN A 130 -5.55 4.27 3.85
C ASN A 130 -5.82 5.77 3.63
N PRO A 131 -6.55 6.46 4.53
CA PRO A 131 -6.82 7.90 4.42
C PRO A 131 -5.56 8.75 4.66
N ASP A 132 -4.65 8.31 5.53
CA ASP A 132 -3.40 9.01 5.81
C ASP A 132 -2.49 9.09 4.57
N LYS A 133 -2.53 8.06 3.71
CA LYS A 133 -1.83 8.09 2.41
C LYS A 133 -2.30 9.25 1.52
N ALA A 134 -3.60 9.53 1.49
CA ALA A 134 -4.13 10.65 0.71
C ALA A 134 -3.60 11.97 1.28
N ARG A 135 -3.64 12.14 2.60
CA ARG A 135 -3.11 13.32 3.29
C ARG A 135 -1.62 13.54 3.00
N GLN A 136 -0.78 12.52 3.14
CA GLN A 136 0.66 12.64 2.91
C GLN A 136 1.02 12.98 1.46
N LEU A 137 0.25 12.48 0.48
CA LEU A 137 0.43 12.86 -0.93
C LEU A 137 0.04 14.33 -1.17
N THR A 138 -1.07 14.78 -0.59
CA THR A 138 -1.48 16.20 -0.62
C THR A 138 -0.43 17.10 0.03
N ASP A 139 0.08 16.73 1.21
CA ASP A 139 1.15 17.45 1.91
C ASP A 139 2.46 17.48 1.09
N SER A 140 2.65 16.51 0.19
CA SER A 140 3.79 16.43 -0.74
C SER A 140 3.53 17.11 -2.10
N GLY A 141 2.42 17.85 -2.25
CA GLY A 141 2.11 18.66 -3.42
C GLY A 141 1.29 17.98 -4.52
N VAL A 142 0.73 16.78 -4.28
CA VAL A 142 -0.14 16.08 -5.24
C VAL A 142 -1.60 16.38 -4.94
N GLU A 143 -2.35 16.87 -5.92
CA GLU A 143 -3.79 17.12 -5.74
C GLU A 143 -4.60 15.80 -5.77
N VAL A 144 -4.98 15.29 -4.61
CA VAL A 144 -5.87 14.12 -4.50
C VAL A 144 -7.33 14.54 -4.64
N ARG A 145 -7.85 14.53 -5.89
CA ARG A 145 -9.21 14.98 -6.24
C ARG A 145 -10.30 14.10 -5.65
N SER A 146 -10.07 12.81 -5.60
CA SER A 146 -10.98 11.83 -5.02
C SER A 146 -10.24 10.58 -4.60
N THR A 147 -10.85 9.80 -3.71
CA THR A 147 -10.36 8.47 -3.33
C THR A 147 -11.36 7.40 -3.75
N ARG A 148 -10.84 6.25 -4.17
CA ARG A 148 -11.60 5.02 -4.41
C ARG A 148 -11.01 3.93 -3.54
N SER A 149 -11.85 3.18 -2.85
CA SER A 149 -11.42 2.04 -2.04
C SER A 149 -11.07 0.83 -2.91
N THR A 150 -10.11 0.03 -2.45
CA THR A 150 -9.90 -1.35 -2.89
C THR A 150 -10.80 -2.30 -2.11
N GLY A 151 -11.08 -3.47 -2.65
CA GLY A 151 -11.77 -4.54 -1.95
C GLY A 151 -11.08 -4.97 -0.64
N ALA A 152 -11.88 -5.51 0.28
CA ALA A 152 -11.38 -6.13 1.51
C ALA A 152 -11.29 -7.65 1.33
N PHE A 153 -10.08 -8.16 1.09
CA PHE A 153 -9.85 -9.58 0.82
C PHE A 153 -9.63 -10.37 2.12
N VAL A 154 -10.73 -10.57 2.86
CA VAL A 154 -10.72 -11.23 4.17
C VAL A 154 -10.55 -12.75 4.02
N ARG A 155 -9.66 -13.30 4.84
CA ARG A 155 -9.44 -14.73 5.07
C ARG A 155 -9.36 -14.97 6.58
N SER A 156 -9.56 -16.22 7.01
CA SER A 156 -9.37 -16.59 8.42
C SER A 156 -7.99 -16.18 8.95
N THR A 157 -6.95 -16.29 8.12
CA THR A 157 -5.55 -16.00 8.45
C THR A 157 -5.14 -14.53 8.50
N ASN A 158 -5.94 -13.61 7.94
CA ASN A 158 -5.62 -12.16 7.94
C ASN A 158 -6.68 -11.29 8.63
N ARG A 159 -7.76 -11.88 9.16
CA ARG A 159 -8.85 -11.13 9.79
C ARG A 159 -8.36 -10.21 10.91
N GLY A 160 -7.51 -10.73 11.82
CA GLY A 160 -6.93 -9.93 12.91
C GLY A 160 -6.08 -8.76 12.40
N TYR A 161 -5.30 -8.98 11.34
CA TYR A 161 -4.51 -7.94 10.69
C TYR A 161 -5.39 -6.83 10.07
N LEU A 162 -6.48 -7.20 9.40
CA LEU A 162 -7.41 -6.23 8.80
C LEU A 162 -8.21 -5.46 9.85
N LEU A 163 -8.59 -6.11 10.96
CA LEU A 163 -9.17 -5.44 12.12
C LEU A 163 -8.23 -4.39 12.70
N ALA A 164 -6.97 -4.75 12.94
CA ALA A 164 -5.97 -3.81 13.45
C ALA A 164 -5.78 -2.62 12.49
N LYS A 165 -5.73 -2.84 11.16
CA LYS A 165 -5.70 -1.75 10.18
C LYS A 165 -6.90 -0.80 10.31
N ARG A 166 -8.10 -1.33 10.54
CA ARG A 166 -9.32 -0.53 10.68
C ARG A 166 -9.36 0.24 11.99
N GLU A 167 -9.17 -0.46 13.11
CA GLU A 167 -9.40 0.08 14.46
C GLU A 167 -8.23 0.90 14.97
N VAL A 168 -6.99 0.54 14.62
CA VAL A 168 -5.78 1.19 15.12
C VAL A 168 -5.29 2.23 14.11
N ALA A 169 -5.20 1.86 12.82
CA ALA A 169 -4.65 2.73 11.78
C ALA A 169 -5.74 3.54 11.02
N GLY A 170 -7.01 3.38 11.37
CA GLY A 170 -8.12 4.14 10.78
C GLY A 170 -8.40 3.85 9.30
N HIS A 171 -8.00 2.69 8.79
CA HIS A 171 -8.25 2.31 7.40
C HIS A 171 -9.74 2.09 7.13
N ARG A 172 -10.23 2.52 5.96
CA ARG A 172 -11.59 2.27 5.48
C ARG A 172 -11.69 0.86 4.88
N ILE A 173 -11.96 -0.14 5.72
CA ILE A 173 -12.07 -1.54 5.33
C ILE A 173 -13.43 -2.07 5.80
N GLU A 174 -14.25 -2.53 4.87
CA GLU A 174 -15.49 -3.24 5.16
C GLU A 174 -15.16 -4.70 5.50
N LEU A 175 -15.45 -5.12 6.73
CA LEU A 175 -15.24 -6.50 7.17
C LEU A 175 -16.59 -7.23 7.21
N PRO A 176 -16.70 -8.46 6.67
CA PRO A 176 -17.91 -9.25 6.79
C PRO A 176 -18.20 -9.58 8.27
N ASP A 177 -19.48 -9.54 8.63
CA ASP A 177 -19.97 -9.86 9.97
C ASP A 177 -19.84 -11.38 10.22
N PRO A 178 -19.27 -11.83 11.36
CA PRO A 178 -19.05 -13.25 11.61
C PRO A 178 -20.35 -14.05 11.83
N GLU A 179 -21.50 -13.39 12.03
CA GLU A 179 -22.81 -14.05 12.25
C GLU A 179 -23.66 -14.19 10.98
N ARG A 180 -23.15 -13.81 9.81
CA ARG A 180 -23.80 -14.06 8.51
C ARG A 180 -22.90 -14.91 7.63
N THR A 181 -22.69 -16.17 8.00
CA THR A 181 -22.19 -17.21 7.07
C THR A 181 -22.88 -18.53 7.37
#